data_AF-A0A847G643-F1
#
_entry.id   AF-A0A847G643-F1
#
_cell.length_a   1.000
_cell.length_b   1.000
_cell.length_c   1.000
_cell.angle_alpha   90.00
_cell.angle_beta   90.00
_cell.angle_gamma   90.00
#
_symmetry.space_group_name_H-M   'P 1'
#
loop_
_entity.id
_entity.type
_entity.pdbx_description
1 polymer ?
#
loop_
_entity_poly.entity_id
_entity_poly.type
_entity_poly.pdbx_seq_one_letter_code
_entity_poly.pdbx_strand_id
1 'polypeptide(L)'
;MRSKAFWIILACWIGAVVDAGAASMLMFPVLNTWITGEPASVDNVTFQNTTATAAALMWGWTVLLVWASRRPSDRYGVIAITIFPVLTWLTGSRIYNLANGLVDPSRNIPILILQLCILALMVFSLWNYHHGKE
;
A
#
# COMPACT_ATOMS: atom_id res chain seq x y z
N MET A 1 26.68 -2.53 7.90
CA MET A 1 26.09 -2.29 6.56
C MET A 1 24.98 -3.28 6.19
N ARG A 2 25.16 -4.60 6.39
CA ARG A 2 24.17 -5.65 6.03
C ARG A 2 22.77 -5.52 6.67
N SER A 3 22.66 -5.11 7.93
CA SER A 3 21.37 -4.98 8.63
C SER A 3 20.53 -3.79 8.20
N LYS A 4 21.15 -2.71 7.70
CA LYS A 4 20.47 -1.45 7.34
C LYS A 4 19.70 -1.59 6.01
N ALA A 5 20.36 -2.16 5.01
CA ALA A 5 19.73 -2.47 3.72
C ALA A 5 18.64 -3.55 3.85
N PHE A 6 18.80 -4.47 4.82
CA PHE A 6 17.81 -5.51 5.07
C PHE A 6 16.43 -4.96 5.40
N TRP A 7 16.32 -3.95 6.28
CA TRP A 7 15.02 -3.36 6.65
C TRP A 7 14.31 -2.71 5.47
N ILE A 8 15.05 -2.00 4.61
CA ILE A 8 14.50 -1.43 3.39
C ILE A 8 14.02 -2.54 2.45
N ILE A 9 14.84 -3.57 2.23
CA ILE A 9 14.49 -4.68 1.33
C ILE A 9 13.24 -5.40 1.83
N LEU A 10 13.17 -5.65 3.14
CA LEU A 10 12.02 -6.27 3.79
C LEU A 10 10.76 -5.42 3.62
N ALA A 11 10.85 -4.11 3.88
CA ALA A 11 9.74 -3.19 3.71
C ALA A 11 9.26 -3.14 2.25
N CYS A 12 10.18 -3.08 1.28
CA CYS A 12 9.85 -3.12 -0.14
C CYS A 12 9.13 -4.42 -0.55
N TRP A 13 9.60 -5.58 -0.06
CA TRP A 13 8.96 -6.86 -0.39
C TRP A 13 7.58 -6.99 0.23
N ILE A 14 7.42 -6.62 1.51
CA ILE A 14 6.11 -6.65 2.17
C ILE A 14 5.14 -5.70 1.46
N GLY A 15 5.58 -4.47 1.15
CA GLY A 15 4.78 -3.52 0.38
C GLY A 15 4.39 -4.06 -1.00
N ALA A 16 5.33 -4.66 -1.74
CA ALA A 16 5.06 -5.24 -3.05
C ALA A 16 4.03 -6.37 -2.99
N VAL A 17 4.07 -7.23 -1.97
CA VAL A 17 3.08 -8.31 -1.79
C VAL A 17 1.71 -7.72 -1.49
N VAL A 18 1.63 -6.69 -0.66
CA VAL A 18 0.37 -6.04 -0.31
C VAL A 18 -0.23 -5.30 -1.51
N ASP A 19 0.59 -4.59 -2.28
CA ASP A 19 0.16 -3.90 -3.50
C ASP A 19 -0.32 -4.90 -4.56
N ALA A 20 0.38 -6.01 -4.75
CA ALA A 20 -0.05 -7.07 -5.67
C ALA A 20 -1.38 -7.70 -5.23
N GLY A 21 -1.57 -7.89 -3.92
CA GLY A 21 -2.84 -8.35 -3.33
C GLY A 21 -3.96 -7.36 -3.58
N ALA A 22 -3.73 -6.06 -3.34
CA ALA A 22 -4.69 -5.00 -3.59
C ALA A 22 -5.02 -4.86 -5.09
N ALA A 23 -4.03 -4.95 -5.97
CA ALA A 23 -4.23 -4.93 -7.42
C ALA A 23 -5.11 -6.11 -7.87
N SER A 24 -4.88 -7.29 -7.31
CA SER A 24 -5.68 -8.49 -7.58
C SER A 24 -7.13 -8.30 -7.11
N MET A 25 -7.35 -7.74 -5.91
CA MET A 25 -8.69 -7.41 -5.43
C MET A 25 -9.42 -6.44 -6.37
N LEU A 26 -8.73 -5.40 -6.86
CA LEU A 26 -9.31 -4.42 -7.77
C LEU A 26 -9.64 -5.05 -9.14
N MET A 27 -8.83 -5.99 -9.63
CA MET A 27 -9.10 -6.68 -10.90
C MET A 27 -10.25 -7.69 -10.82
N PHE A 28 -10.48 -8.28 -9.63
CA PHE A 28 -11.50 -9.31 -9.44
C PHE A 28 -12.58 -8.83 -8.46
N PRO A 29 -13.70 -8.29 -8.95
CA PRO A 29 -14.76 -7.74 -8.10
C PRO A 29 -15.32 -8.74 -7.09
N VAL A 30 -15.34 -10.02 -7.45
CA VAL A 30 -15.74 -11.13 -6.57
C VAL A 30 -14.80 -11.29 -5.37
N LEU A 31 -13.49 -11.14 -5.56
CA LEU A 31 -12.52 -11.16 -4.46
C LEU A 31 -12.69 -9.92 -3.56
N ASN A 32 -12.95 -8.76 -4.16
CA ASN A 32 -13.16 -7.53 -3.41
C ASN A 32 -14.41 -7.60 -2.52
N THR A 33 -15.53 -8.11 -3.03
CA THR A 33 -16.77 -8.26 -2.26
C THR A 33 -16.61 -9.23 -1.10
N TRP A 34 -15.91 -10.35 -1.33
CA TRP A 34 -15.63 -11.33 -0.28
C TRP A 34 -14.86 -10.72 0.89
N ILE A 35 -13.86 -9.88 0.60
CA ILE A 35 -12.94 -9.36 1.61
C ILE A 35 -13.48 -8.08 2.26
N THR A 36 -14.00 -7.15 1.45
CA THR A 36 -14.47 -5.84 1.94
C THR A 36 -15.94 -5.81 2.30
N GLY A 37 -16.75 -6.75 1.80
CA GLY A 37 -18.21 -6.78 1.99
C GLY A 37 -18.99 -5.79 1.13
N GLU A 38 -18.28 -4.91 0.42
CA GLU A 38 -18.90 -3.92 -0.44
C GLU A 38 -19.41 -4.60 -1.72
N PRO A 39 -20.67 -4.36 -2.12
CA PRO A 39 -21.20 -4.89 -3.36
C PRO A 39 -20.34 -4.41 -4.52
N ALA A 40 -19.95 -5.32 -5.40
CA ALA A 40 -19.23 -4.96 -6.60
C ALA A 40 -20.17 -4.11 -7.46
N SER A 41 -19.82 -2.84 -7.66
CA SER A 41 -20.52 -1.93 -8.56
C SER A 41 -20.18 -2.27 -10.01
N VAL A 42 -20.42 -3.51 -10.42
CA VAL A 42 -20.02 -4.06 -11.72
C VAL A 42 -20.72 -3.31 -12.86
N ASP A 43 -21.90 -2.75 -12.64
CA ASP A 43 -22.69 -2.11 -13.71
C ASP A 43 -22.37 -0.62 -13.91
N ASN A 44 -21.42 -0.06 -13.16
CA ASN A 44 -21.05 1.35 -13.27
C ASN A 44 -19.71 1.49 -14.02
N VAL A 45 -19.78 1.98 -15.27
CA VAL A 45 -18.60 2.19 -16.14
C VAL A 45 -17.56 3.10 -15.48
N THR A 46 -18.00 4.12 -14.73
CA THR A 46 -17.09 5.02 -13.99
C THR A 46 -16.35 4.26 -12.90
N PHE A 47 -17.05 3.41 -12.15
CA PHE A 47 -16.43 2.57 -11.13
C PHE A 47 -15.41 1.61 -11.75
N GLN A 48 -15.77 0.88 -12.81
CA GLN A 48 -14.85 -0.02 -13.52
C GLN A 48 -13.57 0.69 -13.99
N ASN A 49 -13.70 1.88 -14.57
CA ASN A 49 -12.56 2.64 -15.06
C ASN A 49 -11.64 3.13 -13.92
N THR A 50 -12.24 3.62 -12.82
CA THR A 50 -11.48 4.02 -11.63
C THR A 50 -10.77 2.82 -10.99
N THR A 51 -11.44 1.68 -10.88
CA THR A 51 -10.87 0.44 -10.32
C THR A 51 -9.75 -0.11 -11.18
N ALA A 52 -9.90 -0.11 -12.51
CA ALA A 52 -8.86 -0.53 -13.46
C ALA A 52 -7.63 0.39 -13.39
N THR A 53 -7.84 1.71 -13.29
CA THR A 53 -6.77 2.69 -13.11
C THR A 53 -6.02 2.46 -11.80
N ALA A 54 -6.76 2.24 -10.71
CA ALA A 54 -6.17 1.91 -9.41
C ALA A 54 -5.38 0.59 -9.45
N ALA A 55 -5.90 -0.45 -10.13
CA ALA A 55 -5.20 -1.72 -10.27
C ALA A 55 -3.88 -1.56 -11.05
N ALA A 56 -3.89 -0.81 -12.15
CA ALA A 56 -2.69 -0.53 -12.92
C ALA A 56 -1.64 0.23 -12.09
N LEU A 57 -2.09 1.21 -11.29
CA LEU A 57 -1.21 1.94 -10.37
C LEU A 57 -0.58 1.00 -9.33
N MET A 58 -1.37 0.11 -8.72
CA MET A 58 -0.89 -0.85 -7.72
C MET A 58 0.09 -1.87 -8.31
N TRP A 59 -0.14 -2.34 -9.53
CA TRP A 59 0.84 -3.17 -10.25
C TRP A 59 2.13 -2.40 -10.57
N GLY A 60 2.02 -1.16 -11.02
CA GLY A 60 3.17 -0.28 -11.23
C GLY A 60 3.97 -0.08 -9.94
N TRP A 61 3.29 0.13 -8.82
CA TRP A 61 3.90 0.31 -7.51
C TRP A 61 4.59 -0.97 -7.01
N THR A 62 3.97 -2.13 -7.23
CA THR A 62 4.57 -3.45 -6.97
C THR A 62 5.93 -3.58 -7.68
N VAL A 63 5.98 -3.27 -8.98
CA VAL A 63 7.22 -3.33 -9.77
C VAL A 63 8.24 -2.32 -9.26
N LEU A 64 7.81 -1.10 -8.90
CA LEU A 64 8.70 -0.06 -8.35
C LEU A 64 9.32 -0.49 -7.01
N LEU A 65 8.55 -1.11 -6.11
CA LEU A 65 9.06 -1.60 -4.84
C LEU A 65 10.04 -2.77 -5.02
N VAL A 66 9.73 -3.72 -5.91
CA VAL A 66 10.66 -4.79 -6.28
C VAL A 66 11.92 -4.22 -6.93
N TRP A 67 11.79 -3.16 -7.73
CA TRP A 67 12.93 -2.48 -8.33
C TRP A 67 13.76 -1.73 -7.28
N ALA A 68 13.13 -1.05 -6.33
CA ALA A 68 13.80 -0.36 -5.22
C ALA A 68 14.58 -1.33 -4.33
N SER A 69 14.07 -2.55 -4.12
CA SER A 69 14.76 -3.57 -3.29
C SER A 69 16.11 -4.02 -3.87
N ARG A 70 16.35 -3.90 -5.19
CA ARG A 70 17.62 -4.29 -5.82
C ARG A 70 18.78 -3.32 -5.55
N ARG A 71 18.49 -2.04 -5.32
CA ARG A 71 19.49 -1.00 -4.98
C ARG A 71 18.91 -0.01 -3.98
N PRO A 72 18.75 -0.41 -2.71
CA PRO A 72 18.04 0.38 -1.71
C PRO A 72 18.75 1.71 -1.37
N SER A 73 20.09 1.77 -1.51
CA SER A 73 20.87 3.00 -1.29
C SER A 73 20.58 4.10 -2.30
N ASP A 74 20.33 3.72 -3.55
CA ASP A 74 20.21 4.67 -4.67
C ASP A 74 18.74 5.06 -4.92
N ARG A 75 17.81 4.29 -4.34
CA ARG A 75 16.37 4.34 -4.65
C ARG A 75 15.49 4.58 -3.44
N TYR A 76 16.05 5.08 -2.34
CA TYR A 76 15.30 5.41 -1.12
C TYR A 76 14.16 6.42 -1.37
N GLY A 77 14.27 7.24 -2.43
CA GLY A 77 13.21 8.14 -2.87
C GLY A 77 11.89 7.42 -3.19
N VAL A 78 11.93 6.18 -3.69
CA VAL A 78 10.71 5.39 -3.96
C VAL A 78 9.95 5.12 -2.66
N ILE A 79 10.67 4.83 -1.57
CA ILE A 79 10.08 4.58 -0.25
C ILE A 79 9.55 5.88 0.34
N ALA A 80 10.28 6.98 0.18
CA ALA A 80 9.81 8.30 0.62
C ALA A 80 8.48 8.66 -0.06
N ILE A 81 8.36 8.48 -1.38
CA ILE A 81 7.13 8.75 -2.14
C ILE A 81 6.00 7.78 -1.73
N THR A 82 6.36 6.53 -1.39
CA THR A 82 5.39 5.53 -0.90
C THR A 82 4.84 5.91 0.47
N ILE A 83 5.67 6.43 1.37
CA ILE A 83 5.23 6.96 2.67
C ILE A 83 4.36 8.18 2.45
N PHE A 84 4.91 9.21 1.78
CA PHE A 84 4.23 10.45 1.47
C PHE A 84 4.46 10.79 -0.01
N PRO A 85 3.40 10.86 -0.83
CA PRO A 85 2.00 11.05 -0.43
C PRO A 85 1.17 9.77 -0.27
N VAL A 86 1.62 8.61 -0.78
CA VAL A 86 0.73 7.47 -1.07
C VAL A 86 0.08 6.87 0.18
N LEU A 87 0.87 6.30 1.10
CA LEU A 87 0.33 5.65 2.29
C LEU A 87 -0.37 6.64 3.22
N THR A 88 0.16 7.86 3.35
CA THR A 88 -0.49 8.91 4.14
C THR A 88 -1.88 9.24 3.61
N TRP A 89 -2.05 9.36 2.29
CA TRP A 89 -3.35 9.67 1.68
C TRP A 89 -4.32 8.49 1.77
N LEU A 90 -3.85 7.27 1.48
CA LEU A 90 -4.66 6.05 1.60
C LEU A 90 -5.14 5.80 3.03
N THR A 91 -4.26 6.00 4.02
CA THR A 91 -4.61 5.85 5.43
C THR A 91 -5.58 6.95 5.86
N GLY A 92 -5.31 8.22 5.48
CA GLY A 92 -6.16 9.37 5.80
C GLY A 92 -7.58 9.24 5.24
N SER A 93 -7.70 8.85 3.97
CA SER A 93 -9.01 8.59 3.34
C SER A 93 -9.78 7.46 4.01
N ARG A 94 -9.10 6.38 4.43
CA ARG A 94 -9.75 5.27 5.15
C ARG A 94 -10.24 5.70 6.53
N ILE A 95 -9.43 6.46 7.27
CA ILE A 95 -9.84 7.04 8.56
C ILE A 95 -11.05 7.95 8.37
N TYR A 96 -11.03 8.81 7.34
CA TYR A 96 -12.16 9.66 7.00
C TYR A 96 -13.44 8.86 6.72
N ASN A 97 -13.35 7.81 5.91
CA ASN A 97 -14.50 6.96 5.59
C ASN A 97 -15.05 6.23 6.83
N LEU A 98 -14.18 5.72 7.69
CA LEU A 98 -14.58 5.08 8.95
C LEU A 98 -15.23 6.07 9.92
N ALA A 99 -14.65 7.27 10.07
CA ALA A 99 -15.16 8.30 10.98
C ALA A 99 -16.55 8.83 10.57
N ASN A 100 -16.85 8.82 9.27
CA ASN A 100 -18.14 9.24 8.72
C ASN A 100 -19.13 8.09 8.48
N GLY A 101 -18.79 6.85 8.88
CA GLY A 101 -19.67 5.69 8.72
C GLY A 101 -19.95 5.30 7.26
N LEU A 102 -19.05 5.66 6.33
CA LEU A 102 -19.20 5.39 4.90
C LEU A 102 -18.81 3.96 4.52
N VAL A 103 -18.20 3.20 5.43
CA VAL A 103 -17.73 1.83 5.23
C VAL A 103 -17.94 1.00 6.50
N ASP A 104 -18.10 -0.31 6.35
CA ASP A 104 -18.24 -1.25 7.48
C ASP A 104 -16.95 -1.29 8.34
N PRO A 105 -17.02 -0.91 9.63
CA PRO A 105 -15.85 -0.92 10.52
C PRO A 105 -15.24 -2.31 10.71
N SER A 106 -16.05 -3.36 10.77
CA SER A 106 -15.59 -4.72 11.09
C SER A 106 -14.61 -5.26 10.05
N ARG A 107 -14.81 -4.89 8.78
CA ARG A 107 -13.98 -5.30 7.65
C ARG A 107 -12.85 -4.31 7.34
N ASN A 108 -13.03 -3.03 7.67
CA ASN A 108 -12.07 -1.99 7.34
C ASN A 108 -11.03 -1.71 8.42
N ILE A 109 -11.32 -1.98 9.70
CA ILE A 109 -10.35 -1.86 10.81
C ILE A 109 -9.13 -2.77 10.60
N PRO A 110 -9.28 -4.07 10.23
CA PRO A 110 -8.13 -4.93 9.96
C PRO A 110 -7.22 -4.37 8.85
N ILE A 111 -7.82 -3.82 7.79
CA ILE A 111 -7.07 -3.23 6.68
C ILE A 111 -6.37 -1.94 7.12
N LEU A 112 -7.02 -1.12 7.97
CA LEU A 112 -6.40 0.07 8.55
C LEU A 112 -5.19 -0.31 9.42
N ILE A 113 -5.31 -1.34 10.26
CA ILE A 113 -4.21 -1.86 11.07
C ILE A 113 -3.06 -2.28 10.17
N LEU A 114 -3.33 -3.05 9.10
CA LEU A 114 -2.32 -3.45 8.13
C LEU A 114 -1.63 -2.23 7.49
N GLN A 115 -2.40 -1.22 7.06
CA GLN A 115 -1.86 0.01 6.47
C GLN A 115 -0.96 0.77 7.47
N LEU A 116 -1.37 0.89 8.73
CA LEU A 116 -0.58 1.52 9.79
C LEU A 116 0.70 0.74 10.10
N CYS A 117 0.64 -0.59 10.12
CA CYS A 117 1.81 -1.45 10.30
C CYS A 117 2.81 -1.29 9.14
N ILE A 118 2.34 -1.24 7.89
CA ILE A 118 3.21 -1.02 6.72
C ILE A 118 3.81 0.37 6.75
N LEU A 119 3.01 1.40 7.07
CA LEU A 119 3.49 2.77 7.22
C LEU A 119 4.59 2.86 8.28
N ALA A 120 4.34 2.28 9.47
CA ALA A 120 5.33 2.23 10.54
C ALA A 120 6.60 1.49 10.11
N LEU A 121 6.48 0.36 9.41
CA LEU A 121 7.62 -0.40 8.89
C LEU A 121 8.44 0.42 7.87
N MET A 122 7.76 1.09 6.93
CA MET A 122 8.42 1.91 5.91
C MET A 122 9.14 3.11 6.54
N VAL A 123 8.48 3.83 7.46
CA VAL A 123 9.06 4.96 8.21
C VAL A 123 10.26 4.49 9.05
N PHE A 124 10.10 3.38 9.78
CA PHE A 124 11.20 2.79 10.56
C PHE A 124 12.39 2.40 9.69
N SER A 125 12.13 1.79 8.52
CA SER A 125 13.18 1.41 7.58
C SER A 125 13.96 2.62 7.06
N LEU A 126 13.25 3.72 6.79
CA LEU A 126 13.84 4.96 6.29
C LEU A 126 14.63 5.68 7.39
N TRP A 127 14.10 5.72 8.60
CA TRP A 127 14.76 6.31 9.77
C TRP A 127 16.08 5.61 10.08
N ASN A 128 16.07 4.28 10.14
CA ASN A 128 17.25 3.45 10.42
C ASN A 128 18.31 3.57 9.30
N TYR A 129 17.89 3.81 8.06
CA TYR A 129 18.81 4.08 6.96
C TYR A 129 19.50 5.45 7.09
N HIS A 130 18.79 6.49 7.54
CA HIS A 130 19.32 7.86 7.62
C HIS A 130 20.27 8.06 8.83
N HIS A 131 19.87 7.59 10.02
CA HIS A 131 20.68 7.71 11.25
C HIS A 131 21.91 6.79 11.27
N GLY A 132 22.02 5.90 10.29
CA GLY A 132 23.17 5.04 10.12
C GLY A 132 24.27 5.62 9.23
N LYS A 133 24.17 6.89 8.79
CA LYS A 133 25.17 7.58 7.96
C LYS A 133 26.15 8.45 8.75
N GLU A 134 25.87 8.70 10.03
CA GLU A 134 26.80 9.28 11.01
C GLU A 134 27.67 8.19 11.66
#